data_AF-A0A9W8R1P5-F1
#
_entry.id   AF-A0A9W8R1P5-F1
#
_cell.length_a   1.000
_cell.length_b   1.000
_cell.length_c   1.000
_cell.angle_alpha   90.00
_cell.angle_beta   90.00
_cell.angle_gamma   90.00
#
_symmetry.space_group_name_H-M   'P 1'
#
loop_
_entity.id
_entity.type
_entity.pdbx_description
1 polymer ?
#
loop_
_entity_poly.entity_id
_entity_poly.type
_entity_poly.pdbx_seq_one_letter_code
_entity_poly.pdbx_strand_id
1 'polypeptide(L)'
;MALPSYQKSKDGIEVQFAVNYLGHFLFINLLVDKLLAGDATVVTYTRWVDKNGNLNSAIKVKTLAEGAATGIIAAFDRRISNEQGYFLADGALTERGLLPAAVDPTIAAKLWSISEKLIK
;
A
#
# COMPACT_ATOMS: atom_id res chain seq x y z
N MET A 1 -9.68 -5.18 2.09
CA MET A 1 -10.80 -5.92 2.74
C MET A 1 -10.92 -5.48 4.18
N ALA A 2 -12.14 -5.31 4.71
CA ALA A 2 -12.42 -5.00 6.12
C ALA A 2 -13.45 -6.00 6.66
N LEU A 3 -13.02 -6.91 7.52
CA LEU A 3 -13.89 -7.92 8.12
C LEU A 3 -14.58 -7.35 9.37
N PRO A 4 -15.87 -7.67 9.61
CA PRO A 4 -16.62 -7.15 10.75
C PRO A 4 -16.15 -7.71 12.10
N SER A 5 -15.40 -8.81 12.09
CA SER A 5 -14.85 -9.45 13.28
C SER A 5 -13.40 -9.87 13.04
N TYR A 6 -12.62 -9.91 14.12
CA TYR A 6 -11.25 -10.42 14.11
C TYR A 6 -11.23 -11.90 13.71
N GLN A 7 -10.41 -12.24 12.72
CA GLN A 7 -10.24 -13.60 12.22
C GLN A 7 -8.77 -13.88 11.92
N LYS A 8 -8.40 -15.16 11.96
CA LYS A 8 -7.05 -15.64 11.62
C LYS A 8 -7.08 -16.47 10.34
N SER A 9 -6.01 -16.37 9.54
CA SER A 9 -5.75 -17.23 8.39
C SER A 9 -5.42 -18.66 8.86
N LYS A 10 -5.29 -19.59 7.91
CA LYS A 10 -4.83 -20.96 8.19
C LYS A 10 -3.47 -20.99 8.88
N ASP A 11 -2.64 -19.98 8.63
CA ASP A 11 -1.30 -19.82 9.19
C ASP A 11 -1.29 -19.07 10.54
N GLY A 12 -2.47 -18.80 11.12
CA GLY A 12 -2.61 -18.13 12.42
C GLY A 12 -2.41 -16.61 12.38
N ILE A 13 -2.28 -16.02 11.20
CA ILE A 13 -2.06 -14.57 11.00
C ILE A 13 -3.41 -13.86 10.92
N GLU A 14 -3.54 -12.66 11.47
CA GLU A 14 -4.75 -11.86 11.32
C GLU A 14 -5.07 -11.63 9.83
N VAL A 15 -6.32 -11.88 9.42
CA VAL A 15 -6.70 -12.01 8.00
C VAL A 15 -6.53 -10.70 7.23
N GLN A 16 -6.82 -9.53 7.82
CA GLN A 16 -6.63 -8.25 7.13
C GLN A 16 -5.15 -7.95 6.90
N PHE A 17 -4.29 -8.25 7.86
CA PHE A 17 -2.83 -8.14 7.73
C PHE A 17 -2.29 -9.14 6.71
N ALA A 18 -2.75 -10.39 6.76
CA ALA A 18 -2.36 -11.42 5.81
C ALA A 18 -2.70 -11.02 4.36
N VAL A 19 -3.92 -10.53 4.10
CA VAL A 19 -4.39 -10.21 2.75
C VAL A 19 -3.94 -8.84 2.27
N ASN A 20 -4.16 -7.78 3.07
CA ASN A 20 -3.91 -6.40 2.62
C ASN A 20 -2.42 -6.01 2.70
N TYR A 21 -1.58 -6.78 3.40
CA TYR A 21 -0.15 -6.47 3.53
C TYR A 21 0.75 -7.66 3.15
N LEU A 22 0.72 -8.78 3.87
CA LEU A 22 1.67 -9.89 3.63
C LEU A 22 1.55 -10.51 2.24
N GLY A 23 0.32 -10.65 1.72
CA GLY A 23 0.09 -11.15 0.37
C GLY A 23 0.75 -10.27 -0.70
N HIS A 24 0.62 -8.95 -0.59
CA HIS A 24 1.28 -8.00 -1.50
C HIS A 24 2.81 -8.03 -1.32
N PHE A 25 3.29 -8.08 -0.09
CA PHE A 25 4.71 -8.19 0.23
C PHE A 25 5.34 -9.44 -0.42
N LEU A 26 4.74 -10.61 -0.21
CA LEU A 26 5.21 -11.86 -0.81
C LEU A 26 5.14 -11.82 -2.34
N PHE A 27 4.01 -11.37 -2.89
CA PHE A 27 3.80 -11.30 -4.34
C PHE A 27 4.85 -10.44 -5.05
N ILE A 28 5.17 -9.27 -4.50
CA ILE A 28 6.19 -8.38 -5.06
C ILE A 28 7.58 -9.02 -4.96
N ASN A 29 7.92 -9.63 -3.82
CA ASN A 29 9.20 -10.33 -3.66
C ASN A 29 9.37 -11.48 -4.65
N LEU A 30 8.31 -12.22 -4.98
CA LEU A 30 8.35 -13.28 -6.00
C LEU A 30 8.51 -12.75 -7.43
N LEU A 31 8.15 -11.49 -7.68
CA LEU A 31 8.25 -10.85 -8.99
C LEU A 31 9.48 -9.94 -9.13
N VAL A 32 10.23 -9.71 -8.06
CA VAL A 32 11.26 -8.66 -8.01
C VAL A 32 12.27 -8.77 -9.16
N ASP A 33 12.76 -9.97 -9.46
CA ASP A 33 13.72 -10.18 -10.55
C ASP A 33 13.12 -9.81 -11.92
N LYS A 34 11.84 -10.11 -12.14
CA LYS A 34 11.13 -9.77 -13.39
C LYS A 34 10.82 -8.28 -13.47
N LEU A 35 10.50 -7.67 -12.33
CA LEU A 35 10.25 -6.22 -12.25
C LEU A 35 11.53 -5.45 -12.52
N LEU A 36 12.66 -5.87 -11.95
CA LEU A 36 13.97 -5.25 -12.15
C LEU A 36 14.54 -5.49 -13.55
N ALA A 37 14.21 -6.62 -14.18
CA ALA A 37 14.58 -6.90 -15.57
C ALA A 37 13.78 -6.05 -16.58
N GLY A 38 12.63 -5.50 -16.17
CA GLY A 38 11.82 -4.59 -16.97
C GLY A 38 11.90 -3.15 -16.47
N ASP A 39 11.33 -2.22 -17.23
CA ASP A 39 11.03 -0.87 -16.76
C ASP A 39 9.62 -0.88 -16.14
N ALA A 40 9.48 -1.54 -14.99
CA ALA A 40 8.19 -1.83 -14.36
C ALA A 40 7.91 -0.92 -13.15
N THR A 41 6.66 -0.44 -13.06
CA THR A 41 6.17 0.36 -11.94
C THR A 41 5.21 -0.43 -11.07
N VAL A 42 5.41 -0.43 -9.75
CA VAL A 42 4.51 -1.06 -8.78
C VAL A 42 3.64 0.01 -8.13
N VAL A 43 2.32 -0.10 -8.30
CA VAL A 43 1.34 0.80 -7.68
C VAL A 43 0.53 0.03 -6.64
N THR A 44 0.54 0.49 -5.39
CA THR A 44 -0.27 -0.08 -4.30
C THR A 44 -1.34 0.91 -3.87
N TYR A 45 -2.56 0.41 -3.67
CA TYR A 45 -3.66 1.23 -3.18
C TYR A 45 -3.81 1.08 -1.68
N THR A 46 -3.78 2.20 -0.98
CA THR A 46 -4.14 2.26 0.44
C THR A 46 -5.52 2.90 0.59
N ARG A 47 -6.30 2.42 1.56
CA ARG A 47 -7.60 2.99 1.90
C ARG A 47 -7.47 3.71 3.24
N TRP A 48 -8.07 4.89 3.31
CA TRP A 48 -8.18 5.66 4.55
C TRP A 48 -9.53 5.36 5.21
N VAL A 49 -9.50 4.57 6.28
CA VAL A 49 -10.63 4.36 7.19
C VAL A 49 -10.17 4.75 8.59
N ASP A 50 -11.08 5.29 9.41
CA ASP A 50 -10.77 5.61 10.79
C ASP A 50 -10.62 4.33 11.64
N LYS A 51 -10.22 4.49 12.91
CA LYS A 51 -10.06 3.39 13.88
C LYS A 51 -11.32 2.56 14.12
N ASN A 52 -12.48 3.07 13.70
CA ASN A 52 -13.79 2.42 13.84
C ASN A 52 -14.29 1.87 12.48
N GLY A 53 -13.48 1.91 11.43
CA GLY A 53 -13.84 1.45 10.09
C GLY A 53 -14.74 2.41 9.30
N ASN A 54 -15.02 3.60 9.84
CA ASN A 54 -15.81 4.59 9.11
C ASN A 54 -14.93 5.27 8.06
N LEU A 55 -15.58 5.63 6.95
CA LEU A 55 -14.98 6.57 6.01
C LEU A 55 -14.77 7.89 6.75
N ASN A 56 -13.55 8.44 6.64
CA ASN A 56 -13.27 9.76 7.17
C ASN A 56 -14.27 10.75 6.53
N SER A 57 -14.97 11.55 7.34
CA SER A 57 -15.98 12.51 6.89
C SER A 57 -15.42 13.61 5.98
N ALA A 58 -14.09 13.78 5.96
CA ALA A 58 -13.39 14.62 5.00
C ALA A 58 -13.26 13.99 3.60
N ILE A 59 -13.61 12.70 3.42
CA ILE A 59 -13.59 12.03 2.12
C ILE A 59 -14.83 12.47 1.34
N LYS A 60 -14.64 13.41 0.42
CA LYS A 60 -15.63 13.67 -0.63
C LYS A 60 -15.77 12.41 -1.49
N VAL A 61 -17.01 12.01 -1.76
CA VAL A 61 -17.30 10.96 -2.74
C VAL A 61 -16.74 11.42 -4.08
N LYS A 62 -15.78 10.65 -4.60
CA LYS A 62 -15.15 10.89 -5.90
C LYS A 62 -15.96 10.23 -7.01
N THR A 63 -15.88 10.80 -8.20
CA THR A 63 -16.31 10.13 -9.42
C THR A 63 -15.40 8.93 -9.71
N LEU A 64 -15.87 8.00 -10.55
CA LEU A 64 -15.07 6.87 -11.01
C LEU A 64 -13.78 7.33 -11.71
N ALA A 65 -13.87 8.41 -12.50
CA ALA A 65 -12.74 8.99 -13.20
C ALA A 65 -11.68 9.53 -12.22
N GLU A 66 -12.09 10.29 -11.20
CA GLU A 66 -11.19 10.82 -10.17
C GLU A 66 -10.55 9.70 -9.33
N GLY A 67 -11.29 8.62 -9.06
CA GLY A 67 -10.77 7.44 -8.36
C GLY A 67 -9.71 6.71 -9.16
N ALA A 68 -9.91 6.55 -10.47
CA ALA A 68 -8.95 5.88 -11.36
C ALA A 68 -7.74 6.74 -11.72
N ALA A 69 -7.92 8.07 -11.77
CA ALA A 69 -6.89 9.01 -12.24
C ALA A 69 -5.57 8.89 -11.49
N THR A 70 -5.61 8.73 -10.15
CA THR A 70 -4.38 8.64 -9.34
C THR A 70 -3.56 7.41 -9.71
N GLY A 71 -4.21 6.27 -9.97
CA GLY A 71 -3.53 5.05 -10.40
C GLY A 71 -2.91 5.17 -11.79
N ILE A 72 -3.62 5.80 -12.73
CA ILE A 72 -3.12 6.05 -14.08
C ILE A 72 -1.89 6.98 -14.03
N ILE A 73 -1.96 8.06 -13.25
CA ILE A 73 -0.84 8.98 -13.08
C ILE A 73 0.35 8.27 -12.45
N ALA A 74 0.14 7.52 -11.36
CA ALA A 74 1.21 6.75 -10.71
C ALA A 74 1.88 5.74 -11.65
N ALA A 75 1.14 5.17 -12.61
CA ALA A 75 1.66 4.18 -13.54
C ALA A 75 2.41 4.76 -14.76
N PHE A 76 2.06 5.99 -15.20
CA PHE A 76 2.57 6.54 -16.46
C PHE A 76 3.36 7.84 -16.33
N ASP A 77 3.29 8.53 -15.20
CA ASP A 77 3.99 9.82 -15.01
C ASP A 77 5.48 9.61 -14.77
N ARG A 78 6.27 9.73 -15.85
CA ARG A 78 7.74 9.58 -15.83
C ARG A 78 8.48 10.64 -15.01
N ARG A 79 7.81 11.66 -14.48
CA ARG A 79 8.42 12.63 -13.56
C ARG A 79 8.60 12.04 -12.16
N ILE A 80 7.86 10.99 -11.84
CA ILE A 80 8.02 10.20 -10.62
C ILE A 80 9.21 9.27 -10.88
N SER A 81 10.33 9.48 -10.17
CA SER A 81 11.57 8.74 -10.43
C SER A 81 11.56 7.35 -9.77
N ASN A 82 12.47 6.47 -10.17
CA ASN A 82 12.58 5.12 -9.60
C ASN A 82 13.43 5.08 -8.30
N GLU A 83 13.83 6.22 -7.75
CA GLU A 83 14.79 6.27 -6.64
C GLU A 83 14.15 6.19 -5.25
N GLN A 84 12.86 6.55 -5.11
CA GLN A 84 12.18 6.65 -3.81
C GLN A 84 10.70 6.23 -3.88
N GLY A 85 10.11 5.90 -2.73
CA GLY A 85 8.68 5.67 -2.61
C GLY A 85 7.91 6.99 -2.54
N TYR A 86 6.81 7.11 -3.30
CA TYR A 86 5.99 8.32 -3.35
C TYR A 86 4.58 8.07 -2.83
N PHE A 87 4.01 9.06 -2.14
CA PHE A 87 2.60 9.09 -1.78
C PHE A 87 1.86 10.06 -2.70
N LEU A 88 0.81 9.56 -3.35
CA LEU A 88 -0.04 10.33 -4.23
C LEU A 88 -1.46 10.41 -3.66
N ALA A 89 -2.04 11.61 -3.69
CA ALA A 89 -3.47 11.80 -3.51
C ALA A 89 -3.97 12.78 -4.56
N ASP A 90 -5.14 12.48 -5.14
CA ASP A 90 -5.77 13.32 -6.17
C ASP A 90 -4.86 13.58 -7.39
N GLY A 91 -4.03 12.58 -7.74
CA GLY A 91 -3.09 12.68 -8.86
C GLY A 91 -1.86 13.57 -8.61
N ALA A 92 -1.65 14.05 -7.39
CA ALA A 92 -0.52 14.89 -7.01
C ALA A 92 0.36 14.22 -5.94
N LEU A 93 1.67 14.47 -6.01
CA LEU A 93 2.60 14.16 -4.93
C LEU A 93 2.20 14.97 -3.69
N THR A 94 2.10 14.29 -2.55
CA THR A 94 1.67 14.94 -1.32
C THR A 94 2.23 14.21 -0.10
N GLU A 95 2.43 14.95 0.98
CA GLU A 95 2.69 14.40 2.32
C GLU A 95 1.43 14.49 3.21
N ARG A 96 0.35 15.08 2.69
CA ARG A 96 -0.88 15.28 3.44
C ARG A 96 -1.53 13.94 3.76
N GLY A 97 -1.67 13.63 5.04
CA GLY A 97 -2.22 12.36 5.52
C GLY A 97 -1.20 11.22 5.59
N LEU A 98 0.07 11.51 5.28
CA LEU A 98 1.19 10.60 5.53
C LEU A 98 1.48 10.61 7.03
N LEU A 99 1.38 9.43 7.66
CA LEU A 99 1.71 9.28 9.06
C LEU A 99 3.24 9.34 9.24
N PRO A 100 3.77 9.95 10.31
CA PRO A 100 5.22 9.97 10.56
C PRO A 100 5.84 8.57 10.57
N ALA A 101 5.10 7.58 11.08
CA ALA A 101 5.53 6.18 11.09
C ALA A 101 5.62 5.55 9.68
N ALA A 102 4.97 6.12 8.66
CA ALA A 102 5.00 5.63 7.29
C ALA A 102 6.30 6.01 6.55
N VAL A 103 7.03 7.02 7.05
CA VAL A 103 8.31 7.47 6.49
C VAL A 103 9.52 7.09 7.34
N ASP A 104 9.31 6.40 8.46
CA ASP A 104 10.37 5.99 9.37
C ASP A 104 11.11 4.74 8.84
N PRO A 105 12.40 4.86 8.45
CA PRO A 105 13.16 3.74 7.91
C PRO A 105 13.42 2.64 8.96
N THR A 106 13.46 2.99 10.24
CA THR A 106 13.67 2.03 11.34
C THR A 106 12.46 1.11 11.51
N ILE A 107 11.26 1.70 11.47
CA ILE A 107 10.00 0.95 11.52
C ILE A 107 9.86 0.10 10.26
N ALA A 108 10.18 0.66 9.09
CA ALA A 108 10.15 -0.08 7.83
C ALA A 108 11.08 -1.30 7.86
N ALA A 109 12.33 -1.15 8.31
CA ALA A 109 13.29 -2.25 8.42
C ALA A 109 12.82 -3.33 9.42
N LYS A 110 12.28 -2.91 10.57
CA LYS A 110 11.72 -3.83 11.56
C LYS A 110 10.53 -4.62 10.99
N LEU A 111 9.62 -3.92 10.32
CA LEU A 111 8.44 -4.51 9.69
C LEU A 111 8.86 -5.50 8.60
N TRP A 112 9.86 -5.15 7.78
CA TRP A 112 10.42 -6.04 6.76
C TRP A 112 10.92 -7.36 7.37
N SER A 113 11.78 -7.28 8.40
CA SER A 113 12.32 -8.48 9.06
C SER A 113 11.24 -9.37 9.68
N ILE A 114 10.19 -8.77 10.25
CA ILE A 114 9.05 -9.53 10.77
C ILE A 114 8.28 -10.18 9.62
N SER A 115 8.05 -9.44 8.54
CA SER A 115 7.33 -9.93 7.36
C SER A 115 8.01 -11.16 6.77
N GLU A 116 9.33 -11.10 6.58
CA GLU A 116 10.15 -12.24 6.11
C GLU A 116 10.06 -13.47 7.01
N LYS A 117 9.91 -13.29 8.33
CA LYS A 117 9.75 -14.41 9.27
C LYS A 117 8.35 -15.03 9.21
N LEU A 118 7.33 -14.24 8.85
CA LEU A 118 5.94 -14.69 8.80
C LEU A 118 5.58 -15.40 7.49
N ILE A 119 6.33 -15.16 6.41
CA ILE A 119 6.11 -15.79 5.10
C ILE A 119 7.03 -17.00 4.84
N LYS A 120 7.80 -17.43 5.84
CA LYS A 120 8.72 -18.58 5.79
C LYS A 120 8.04 -19.88 6.20
#